data_AF-A0A969ZYD2-F1
#
_entry.id   AF-A0A969ZYD2-F1
#
_cell.length_a   1.000
_cell.length_b   1.000
_cell.length_c   1.000
_cell.angle_alpha   90.00
_cell.angle_beta   90.00
_cell.angle_gamma   90.00
#
_symmetry.space_group_name_H-M   'P 1'
#
loop_
_entity.id
_entity.type
_entity.pdbx_description
1 polymer ?
#
loop_
_entity_poly.entity_id
_entity_poly.type
_entity_poly.pdbx_seq_one_letter_code
_entity_poly.pdbx_strand_id
1 'polypeptide(L)'
;TYSLIHDDLPCMDDDDMRRGKPANHKVFGEDMAVLAGDGLLSVAFEIMLRDMLLYFDAPDKLKRKIRAANEIAKGAGCRGMVAGQVADIESQGRQCAKEYLEYIHLNKTAALIVSSLKAGAYLGGGTKEKLDALTSYGEVIGLGFQIADDLLDVYGDAETMGKNTGKDYTRSKCTFPGIFGVEAAEQRLEDLTVKAVEIMEPFQEEGEFFTQIATQLSKRDK
;
A
#
# COMPACT_ATOMS: atom_id res chain seq x y z
N THR A 1 -7.19 -5.87 1.25
CA THR A 1 -7.63 -7.28 1.24
C THR A 1 -8.06 -7.72 -0.14
N TYR A 2 -9.04 -7.05 -0.76
CA TYR A 2 -9.46 -7.43 -2.13
C TYR A 2 -8.28 -7.45 -3.10
N SER A 3 -7.41 -6.43 -3.02
CA SER A 3 -6.21 -6.33 -3.86
C SER A 3 -5.31 -7.55 -3.74
N LEU A 4 -5.03 -8.02 -2.52
CA LEU A 4 -4.21 -9.21 -2.28
C LEU A 4 -4.85 -10.49 -2.83
N ILE A 5 -6.19 -10.62 -2.73
CA ILE A 5 -6.89 -11.78 -3.30
C ILE A 5 -6.73 -11.83 -4.82
N HIS A 6 -6.87 -10.68 -5.48
CA HIS A 6 -6.68 -10.58 -6.93
C HIS A 6 -5.21 -10.71 -7.33
N ASP A 7 -4.29 -10.13 -6.57
CA ASP A 7 -2.84 -10.21 -6.77
C ASP A 7 -2.37 -11.68 -6.73
N ASP A 8 -2.92 -12.51 -5.83
CA ASP A 8 -2.57 -13.92 -5.69
C ASP A 8 -3.03 -14.81 -6.86
N LEU A 9 -3.90 -14.36 -7.77
CA LEU A 9 -4.46 -15.20 -8.83
C LEU A 9 -3.41 -15.72 -9.82
N PRO A 10 -3.64 -16.88 -10.48
CA PRO A 10 -2.70 -17.44 -11.47
C PRO A 10 -2.35 -16.51 -12.64
N CYS A 11 -3.26 -15.61 -13.01
CA CYS A 11 -3.03 -14.62 -14.07
C CYS A 11 -2.25 -13.38 -13.61
N MET A 12 -1.89 -13.30 -12.32
CA MET A 12 -1.22 -12.19 -11.65
C MET A 12 0.07 -12.71 -11.01
N ASP A 13 0.17 -12.73 -9.67
CA ASP A 13 1.35 -13.23 -8.96
C ASP A 13 1.27 -14.73 -8.64
N ASP A 14 0.26 -15.50 -9.05
CA ASP A 14 0.21 -16.97 -8.93
C ASP A 14 0.80 -17.49 -7.60
N ASP A 15 0.31 -16.91 -6.50
CA ASP A 15 0.84 -17.11 -5.16
C ASP A 15 -0.03 -18.12 -4.40
N ASP A 16 0.56 -19.27 -4.05
CA ASP A 16 -0.14 -20.34 -3.35
C ASP A 16 -0.44 -20.02 -1.87
N MET A 17 0.24 -19.02 -1.28
CA MET A 17 0.24 -18.73 0.15
C MET A 17 0.11 -17.24 0.42
N ARG A 18 -0.75 -16.87 1.37
CA ARG A 18 -0.93 -15.50 1.85
C ARG A 18 -1.21 -15.49 3.35
N ARG A 19 -0.44 -14.70 4.11
CA ARG A 19 -0.57 -14.56 5.58
C ARG A 19 -0.46 -15.90 6.33
N GLY A 20 0.45 -16.78 5.89
CA GLY A 20 0.70 -18.08 6.50
C GLY A 20 -0.41 -19.12 6.27
N LYS A 21 -1.30 -18.88 5.30
CA LYS A 21 -2.38 -19.79 4.91
C LYS A 21 -2.42 -19.93 3.39
N PRO A 22 -3.04 -21.00 2.85
CA PRO A 22 -3.27 -21.09 1.42
C PRO A 22 -4.03 -19.87 0.89
N ALA A 23 -3.61 -19.36 -0.27
CA ALA A 23 -4.25 -18.23 -0.91
C ALA A 23 -5.71 -18.54 -1.27
N ASN A 24 -6.52 -17.49 -1.47
CA ASN A 24 -7.96 -17.65 -1.61
C ASN A 24 -8.34 -18.61 -2.77
N HIS A 25 -7.68 -18.46 -3.91
CA HIS A 25 -7.93 -19.28 -5.10
C HIS A 25 -7.51 -20.76 -4.90
N LYS A 26 -6.55 -21.03 -4.00
CA LYS A 26 -6.16 -22.41 -3.64
C LYS A 26 -7.20 -23.13 -2.80
N VAL A 27 -7.98 -22.38 -2.01
CA VAL A 27 -9.02 -22.95 -1.14
C VAL A 27 -10.37 -23.01 -1.85
N PHE A 28 -10.73 -21.98 -2.61
CA PHE A 28 -12.08 -21.79 -3.12
C PHE A 28 -12.20 -21.80 -4.65
N GLY A 29 -11.09 -21.84 -5.39
CA GLY A 29 -11.07 -21.71 -6.84
C GLY A 29 -10.91 -20.27 -7.32
N GLU A 30 -10.48 -20.11 -8.58
CA GLU A 30 -10.21 -18.80 -9.19
C GLU A 30 -11.47 -17.93 -9.33
N ASP A 31 -12.59 -18.54 -9.73
CA ASP A 31 -13.88 -17.88 -9.89
C ASP A 31 -14.37 -17.27 -8.57
N MET A 32 -14.28 -18.03 -7.49
CA MET A 32 -14.64 -17.55 -6.15
C MET A 32 -13.67 -16.49 -5.64
N ALA A 33 -12.38 -16.59 -5.95
CA ALA A 33 -11.40 -15.56 -5.57
C ALA A 33 -11.66 -14.24 -6.30
N VAL A 34 -11.96 -14.27 -7.60
CA VAL A 34 -12.36 -13.08 -8.37
C VAL A 34 -13.59 -12.42 -7.75
N LEU A 35 -14.66 -13.20 -7.53
CA LEU A 35 -15.91 -12.69 -6.95
C LEU A 35 -15.74 -12.20 -5.51
N ALA A 36 -14.86 -12.81 -4.72
CA ALA A 36 -14.55 -12.36 -3.36
C ALA A 36 -13.84 -11.00 -3.37
N GLY A 37 -12.90 -10.77 -4.29
CA GLY A 37 -12.26 -9.47 -4.45
C GLY A 37 -13.26 -8.39 -4.89
N ASP A 38 -14.09 -8.67 -5.90
CA ASP A 38 -15.12 -7.74 -6.38
C ASP A 38 -16.15 -7.40 -5.30
N GLY A 39 -16.56 -8.42 -4.53
CA GLY A 39 -17.45 -8.27 -3.39
C GLY A 39 -16.85 -7.38 -2.30
N LEU A 40 -15.58 -7.62 -1.93
CA LEU A 40 -14.90 -6.80 -0.92
C LEU A 40 -14.71 -5.34 -1.34
N LEU A 41 -14.41 -5.10 -2.63
CA LEU A 41 -14.36 -3.74 -3.17
C LEU A 41 -15.73 -3.07 -3.06
N SER A 42 -16.80 -3.77 -3.44
CA SER A 42 -18.18 -3.27 -3.36
C SER A 42 -18.61 -2.98 -1.92
N VAL A 43 -18.28 -3.86 -0.97
CA VAL A 43 -18.55 -3.68 0.46
C VAL A 43 -17.80 -2.47 1.01
N ALA A 44 -16.58 -2.18 0.56
CA ALA A 44 -15.86 -0.97 0.98
C ALA A 44 -16.65 0.31 0.63
N PHE A 45 -17.22 0.38 -0.58
CA PHE A 45 -18.11 1.48 -0.95
C PHE A 45 -19.41 1.49 -0.15
N GLU A 46 -20.02 0.34 0.09
CA GLU A 46 -21.23 0.24 0.90
C GLU A 46 -21.01 0.81 2.31
N ILE A 47 -19.89 0.46 2.97
CA ILE A 47 -19.53 0.96 4.30
C ILE A 47 -19.43 2.50 4.28
N MET A 48 -18.71 3.06 3.31
CA MET A 48 -18.56 4.51 3.19
C MET A 48 -19.89 5.22 2.91
N LEU A 49 -20.73 4.65 2.05
CA LEU A 49 -22.06 5.21 1.72
C LEU A 49 -23.02 5.13 2.90
N ARG A 50 -23.05 3.99 3.62
CA ARG A 50 -23.89 3.83 4.81
C ARG A 50 -23.50 4.82 5.90
N ASP A 51 -22.20 5.04 6.10
CA ASP A 51 -21.72 6.07 7.01
C ASP A 51 -22.15 7.48 6.58
N MET A 52 -22.12 7.81 5.28
CA MET A 52 -22.64 9.11 4.79
C MET A 52 -24.13 9.29 5.08
N LEU A 53 -24.96 8.25 4.89
CA LEU A 53 -26.40 8.32 5.11
C LEU A 53 -26.76 8.69 6.56
N LEU A 54 -25.95 8.30 7.55
CA LEU A 54 -26.15 8.67 8.95
C LEU A 54 -26.02 10.17 9.23
N TYR A 55 -25.41 10.92 8.31
CA TYR A 55 -25.13 12.36 8.45
C TYR A 55 -25.77 13.18 7.34
N PHE A 56 -26.83 12.65 6.72
CA PHE A 56 -27.52 13.32 5.62
C PHE A 56 -27.98 14.75 6.00
N ASP A 57 -28.51 14.90 7.22
CA ASP A 57 -28.97 16.18 7.76
C ASP A 57 -27.87 17.02 8.45
N ALA A 58 -26.59 16.63 8.29
CA ALA A 58 -25.44 17.34 8.85
C ALA A 58 -24.44 17.75 7.73
N PRO A 59 -24.73 18.83 6.96
CA PRO A 59 -24.04 19.15 5.72
C PRO A 59 -22.51 19.20 5.81
N ASP A 60 -21.95 19.77 6.88
CA ASP A 60 -20.49 19.89 7.01
C ASP A 60 -19.82 18.55 7.35
N LYS A 61 -20.50 17.67 8.11
CA LYS A 61 -20.01 16.30 8.36
C LYS A 61 -20.12 15.46 7.10
N LEU A 62 -21.22 15.60 6.34
CA LEU A 62 -21.41 14.93 5.07
C LEU A 62 -20.34 15.32 4.05
N LYS A 63 -20.03 16.61 3.89
CA LYS A 63 -18.95 17.09 3.00
C LYS A 63 -17.61 16.43 3.31
N ARG A 64 -17.26 16.27 4.59
CA ARG A 64 -16.02 15.60 5.03
C ARG A 64 -16.00 14.12 4.63
N LYS A 65 -17.11 13.41 4.85
CA LYS A 65 -17.25 11.99 4.48
C LYS A 65 -17.18 11.77 2.97
N ILE A 66 -17.81 12.64 2.18
CA ILE A 66 -17.72 12.61 0.70
C ILE A 66 -16.27 12.77 0.25
N ARG A 67 -15.53 13.75 0.82
CA ARG A 67 -14.11 13.95 0.50
C ARG A 67 -13.26 12.73 0.85
N ALA A 68 -13.47 12.16 2.03
CA ALA A 68 -12.77 10.95 2.48
C ALA A 68 -13.03 9.76 1.54
N ALA A 69 -14.29 9.50 1.18
CA ALA A 69 -14.63 8.39 0.30
C ALA A 69 -14.11 8.58 -1.13
N ASN A 70 -14.17 9.81 -1.66
CA ASN A 70 -13.58 10.12 -2.96
C ASN A 70 -12.06 9.88 -2.95
N GLU A 71 -11.38 10.22 -1.86
CA GLU A 71 -9.94 9.98 -1.73
C GLU A 71 -9.63 8.47 -1.73
N ILE A 72 -10.35 7.66 -0.95
CA ILE A 72 -10.19 6.20 -0.95
C ILE A 72 -10.47 5.61 -2.33
N ALA A 73 -11.55 6.03 -2.99
CA ALA A 73 -11.89 5.57 -4.33
C ALA A 73 -10.80 5.91 -5.36
N LYS A 74 -10.24 7.12 -5.28
CA LYS A 74 -9.12 7.56 -6.14
C LYS A 74 -7.88 6.70 -5.91
N GLY A 75 -7.49 6.50 -4.65
CA GLY A 75 -6.32 5.70 -4.27
C GLY A 75 -6.43 4.23 -4.64
N ALA A 76 -7.62 3.66 -4.52
CA ALA A 76 -7.88 2.27 -4.87
C ALA A 76 -8.06 2.04 -6.39
N GLY A 77 -8.41 3.09 -7.15
CA GLY A 77 -8.76 2.97 -8.56
C GLY A 77 -7.60 3.15 -9.56
N CYS A 78 -7.95 3.44 -10.81
CA CYS A 78 -7.03 3.59 -11.95
C CYS A 78 -6.11 4.83 -11.92
N ARG A 79 -6.15 5.62 -10.83
CA ARG A 79 -5.24 6.74 -10.57
C ARG A 79 -4.32 6.48 -9.38
N GLY A 80 -4.34 5.26 -8.85
CA GLY A 80 -3.53 4.82 -7.73
C GLY A 80 -3.22 3.33 -7.88
N MET A 81 -3.70 2.52 -6.94
CA MET A 81 -3.34 1.10 -6.82
C MET A 81 -3.47 0.31 -8.11
N VAL A 82 -4.57 0.45 -8.85
CA VAL A 82 -4.75 -0.29 -10.12
C VAL A 82 -3.74 0.17 -11.18
N ALA A 83 -3.41 1.46 -11.26
CA ALA A 83 -2.39 1.95 -12.19
C ALA A 83 -1.01 1.38 -11.85
N GLY A 84 -0.68 1.31 -10.56
CA GLY A 84 0.57 0.69 -10.11
C GLY A 84 0.61 -0.81 -10.37
N GLN A 85 -0.51 -1.52 -10.17
CA GLN A 85 -0.60 -2.94 -10.48
C GLN A 85 -0.40 -3.21 -11.98
N VAL A 86 -1.01 -2.40 -12.85
CA VAL A 86 -0.82 -2.52 -14.30
C VAL A 86 0.65 -2.28 -14.67
N ALA A 87 1.26 -1.22 -14.14
CA ALA A 87 2.67 -0.93 -14.41
C ALA A 87 3.61 -2.02 -13.89
N ASP A 88 3.30 -2.63 -12.74
CA ASP A 88 4.05 -3.77 -12.19
C ASP A 88 4.00 -4.96 -13.16
N ILE A 89 2.82 -5.35 -13.63
CA ILE A 89 2.65 -6.44 -14.61
C ILE A 89 3.39 -6.14 -15.92
N GLU A 90 3.28 -4.93 -16.46
CA GLU A 90 3.96 -4.54 -17.69
C GLU A 90 5.49 -4.48 -17.57
N SER A 91 6.00 -4.35 -16.34
CA SER A 91 7.43 -4.34 -16.04
C SER A 91 8.05 -5.74 -16.03
N GLN A 92 7.25 -6.79 -15.83
CA GLN A 92 7.75 -8.16 -15.69
C GLN A 92 8.51 -8.61 -16.94
N GLY A 93 9.72 -9.16 -16.74
CA GLY A 93 10.60 -9.60 -17.83
C GLY A 93 11.31 -8.47 -18.59
N ARG A 94 11.33 -7.24 -18.07
CA ARG A 94 12.03 -6.09 -18.66
C ARG A 94 13.03 -5.48 -17.67
N GLN A 95 14.07 -4.78 -18.17
CA GLN A 95 14.86 -3.90 -17.32
C GLN A 95 14.03 -2.65 -16.96
N CYS A 96 13.92 -2.35 -15.68
CA CYS A 96 13.19 -1.19 -15.17
C CYS A 96 14.15 -0.06 -14.83
N ALA A 97 13.86 1.14 -15.35
CA ALA A 97 14.51 2.35 -14.89
C ALA A 97 14.07 2.67 -13.45
N LYS A 98 14.91 3.39 -12.70
CA LYS A 98 14.63 3.80 -11.32
C LYS A 98 13.30 4.52 -11.19
N GLU A 99 13.04 5.46 -12.10
CA GLU A 99 11.85 6.31 -12.11
C GLU A 99 10.59 5.48 -12.32
N TYR A 100 10.68 4.39 -13.09
CA TYR A 100 9.57 3.50 -13.33
C TYR A 100 9.30 2.60 -12.11
N LEU A 101 10.35 2.17 -11.40
CA LEU A 101 10.20 1.44 -10.14
C LEU A 101 9.52 2.31 -9.07
N GLU A 102 9.98 3.55 -8.91
CA GLU A 102 9.35 4.51 -7.98
C GLU A 102 7.90 4.78 -8.36
N TYR A 103 7.58 4.89 -9.66
CA TYR A 103 6.20 5.01 -10.13
C TYR A 103 5.35 3.80 -9.72
N ILE A 104 5.85 2.58 -9.90
CA ILE A 104 5.15 1.35 -9.47
C ILE A 104 4.89 1.40 -7.97
N HIS A 105 5.91 1.64 -7.14
CA HIS A 105 5.78 1.65 -5.69
C HIS A 105 4.83 2.75 -5.18
N LEU A 106 4.92 3.97 -5.75
CA LEU A 106 4.04 5.08 -5.38
C LEU A 106 2.57 4.79 -5.70
N ASN A 107 2.31 4.09 -6.81
CA ASN A 107 0.93 3.81 -7.22
C ASN A 107 0.39 2.52 -6.60
N LYS A 108 1.12 1.39 -6.67
CA LYS A 108 0.68 0.06 -6.22
C LYS A 108 0.49 0.03 -4.70
N THR A 109 1.39 0.67 -3.96
CA THR A 109 1.43 0.57 -2.49
C THR A 109 1.14 1.92 -1.83
N ALA A 110 1.88 2.97 -2.17
CA ALA A 110 1.76 4.24 -1.45
C ALA A 110 0.40 4.94 -1.65
N ALA A 111 -0.21 4.83 -2.83
CA ALA A 111 -1.46 5.53 -3.14
C ALA A 111 -2.60 5.20 -2.16
N LEU A 112 -2.74 3.93 -1.75
CA LEU A 112 -3.78 3.53 -0.80
C LEU A 112 -3.43 3.94 0.64
N ILE A 113 -2.14 3.94 1.00
CA ILE A 113 -1.65 4.44 2.30
C ILE A 113 -1.94 5.94 2.42
N VAL A 114 -1.51 6.74 1.43
CA VAL A 114 -1.79 8.18 1.33
C VAL A 114 -3.29 8.45 1.41
N SER A 115 -4.09 7.69 0.67
CA SER A 115 -5.54 7.88 0.66
C SER A 115 -6.17 7.58 2.01
N SER A 116 -5.67 6.58 2.73
CA SER A 116 -6.14 6.23 4.08
C SER A 116 -5.85 7.35 5.08
N LEU A 117 -4.63 7.90 5.05
CA LEU A 117 -4.22 9.03 5.89
C LEU A 117 -5.06 10.27 5.62
N LYS A 118 -5.21 10.63 4.34
CA LYS A 118 -6.01 11.79 3.92
C LYS A 118 -7.49 11.62 4.21
N ALA A 119 -8.04 10.42 4.07
CA ALA A 119 -9.42 10.13 4.46
C ALA A 119 -9.63 10.38 5.95
N GLY A 120 -8.72 9.91 6.81
CA GLY A 120 -8.73 10.22 8.25
C GLY A 120 -8.69 11.72 8.52
N ALA A 121 -7.79 12.45 7.85
CA ALA A 121 -7.70 13.91 7.97
C ALA A 121 -8.99 14.62 7.53
N TYR A 122 -9.60 14.22 6.41
CA TYR A 122 -10.87 14.80 5.96
C TYR A 122 -11.98 14.59 6.99
N LEU A 123 -12.09 13.38 7.55
CA LEU A 123 -13.07 13.08 8.59
C LEU A 123 -12.84 13.92 9.86
N GLY A 124 -11.58 14.06 10.28
CA GLY A 124 -11.16 14.89 11.41
C GLY A 124 -11.30 16.41 11.17
N GLY A 125 -11.51 16.85 9.93
CA GLY A 125 -11.52 18.27 9.58
C GLY A 125 -10.13 18.89 9.54
N GLY A 126 -9.12 18.10 9.18
CA GLY A 126 -7.73 18.53 9.04
C GLY A 126 -7.57 19.71 8.08
N THR A 127 -6.58 20.55 8.40
CA THR A 127 -6.22 21.72 7.58
C THR A 127 -5.51 21.27 6.29
N LYS A 128 -5.34 22.22 5.35
CA LYS A 128 -4.53 21.97 4.15
C LYS A 128 -3.10 21.54 4.51
N GLU A 129 -2.50 22.18 5.51
CA GLU A 129 -1.17 21.84 6.01
C GLU A 129 -1.09 20.39 6.50
N LYS A 130 -2.06 19.94 7.31
CA LYS A 130 -2.14 18.53 7.74
C LYS A 130 -2.30 17.57 6.55
N LEU A 131 -3.10 17.93 5.55
CA LEU A 131 -3.29 17.12 4.35
C LEU A 131 -2.01 17.01 3.51
N ASP A 132 -1.29 18.11 3.33
CA ASP A 132 -0.04 18.15 2.55
C ASP A 132 1.08 17.36 3.27
N ALA A 133 1.17 17.48 4.60
CA ALA A 133 2.10 16.70 5.41
C ALA A 133 1.79 15.20 5.39
N LEU A 134 0.52 14.81 5.57
CA LEU A 134 0.10 13.40 5.52
C LEU A 134 0.27 12.80 4.12
N THR A 135 0.14 13.60 3.06
CA THR A 135 0.45 13.16 1.69
C THR A 135 1.93 12.83 1.57
N SER A 136 2.80 13.77 1.94
CA SER A 136 4.25 13.60 1.87
C SER A 136 4.73 12.43 2.73
N TYR A 137 4.20 12.29 3.95
CA TYR A 137 4.49 11.18 4.83
C TYR A 137 4.02 9.84 4.25
N GLY A 138 2.79 9.77 3.72
CA GLY A 138 2.25 8.55 3.13
C GLY A 138 3.04 8.07 1.91
N GLU A 139 3.54 9.00 1.08
CA GLU A 139 4.42 8.66 -0.06
C GLU A 139 5.74 8.08 0.41
N VAL A 140 6.38 8.71 1.40
CA VAL A 140 7.66 8.26 1.97
C VAL A 140 7.52 6.90 2.65
N ILE A 141 6.49 6.73 3.48
CA ILE A 141 6.20 5.46 4.16
C ILE A 141 5.80 4.38 3.18
N GLY A 142 5.02 4.70 2.14
CA GLY A 142 4.63 3.71 1.13
C GLY A 142 5.82 3.22 0.30
N LEU A 143 6.75 4.11 -0.04
CA LEU A 143 8.03 3.71 -0.66
C LEU A 143 8.86 2.83 0.30
N GLY A 144 9.00 3.25 1.56
CA GLY A 144 9.73 2.48 2.57
C GLY A 144 9.12 1.10 2.79
N PHE A 145 7.79 1.00 2.75
CA PHE A 145 7.09 -0.26 2.94
C PHE A 145 7.42 -1.26 1.85
N GLN A 146 7.49 -0.80 0.60
CA GLN A 146 7.80 -1.68 -0.50
C GLN A 146 9.27 -2.08 -0.52
N ILE A 147 10.20 -1.17 -0.22
CA ILE A 147 11.62 -1.50 -0.07
C ILE A 147 11.84 -2.52 1.05
N ALA A 148 11.14 -2.35 2.18
CA ALA A 148 11.18 -3.32 3.27
C ALA A 148 10.61 -4.69 2.84
N ASP A 149 9.51 -4.73 2.09
CA ASP A 149 8.94 -5.97 1.56
C ASP A 149 9.91 -6.68 0.60
N ASP A 150 10.53 -5.94 -0.32
CA ASP A 150 11.52 -6.46 -1.25
C ASP A 150 12.78 -6.99 -0.52
N LEU A 151 13.25 -6.28 0.52
CA LEU A 151 14.37 -6.73 1.36
C LEU A 151 14.02 -8.03 2.11
N LEU A 152 12.82 -8.10 2.68
CA LEU A 152 12.34 -9.30 3.35
C LEU A 152 12.20 -10.49 2.39
N ASP A 153 11.86 -10.26 1.12
CA ASP A 153 11.83 -11.32 0.11
C ASP A 153 13.22 -11.83 -0.30
N VAL A 154 14.26 -11.00 -0.15
CA VAL A 154 15.67 -11.39 -0.32
C VAL A 154 16.20 -12.14 0.90
N TYR A 155 15.87 -11.69 2.11
CA TYR A 155 16.36 -12.27 3.36
C TYR A 155 15.56 -13.49 3.84
N GLY A 156 14.29 -13.57 3.47
CA GLY A 156 13.30 -14.40 4.13
C GLY A 156 13.43 -15.90 3.86
N ASP A 157 13.27 -16.66 4.94
CA ASP A 157 12.81 -18.05 4.88
C ASP A 157 11.28 -18.06 4.73
N ALA A 158 10.73 -18.97 3.93
CA ALA A 158 9.31 -19.02 3.55
C ALA A 158 8.38 -19.18 4.77
N GLU A 159 8.87 -19.79 5.86
CA GLU A 159 8.11 -19.97 7.11
C GLU A 159 7.85 -18.64 7.85
N THR A 160 8.78 -17.70 7.83
CA THR A 160 8.67 -16.42 8.56
C THR A 160 7.77 -15.43 7.81
N MET A 161 7.84 -15.43 6.49
CA MET A 161 7.13 -14.48 5.61
C MET A 161 5.67 -14.86 5.36
N GLY A 162 5.31 -16.13 5.54
CA GLY A 162 3.95 -16.62 5.27
C GLY A 162 3.52 -16.46 3.79
N LYS A 163 4.49 -16.27 2.89
CA LYS A 163 4.45 -16.26 1.41
C LYS A 163 5.75 -16.90 0.89
N ASN A 164 5.79 -17.34 -0.37
CA ASN A 164 6.98 -17.97 -0.96
C ASN A 164 8.10 -16.93 -1.17
N THR A 165 9.30 -17.15 -0.62
CA THR A 165 10.45 -16.22 -0.72
C THR A 165 11.30 -16.46 -1.98
N GLY A 166 12.14 -15.48 -2.37
CA GLY A 166 13.02 -15.59 -3.55
C GLY A 166 12.34 -15.53 -4.93
N LYS A 167 11.04 -15.21 -4.98
CA LYS A 167 10.26 -15.21 -6.23
C LYS A 167 10.63 -14.07 -7.19
N ASP A 168 10.99 -12.91 -6.68
CA ASP A 168 11.29 -11.75 -7.54
C ASP A 168 12.48 -12.02 -8.46
N TYR A 169 13.47 -12.78 -7.98
CA TYR A 169 14.59 -13.25 -8.80
C TYR A 169 14.12 -14.22 -9.91
N THR A 170 13.18 -15.13 -9.60
CA THR A 170 12.66 -16.10 -10.59
C THR A 170 11.76 -15.47 -11.65
N ARG A 171 11.09 -14.35 -11.34
CA ARG A 171 10.18 -13.63 -12.24
C ARG A 171 10.81 -12.45 -12.95
N SER A 172 12.10 -12.17 -12.70
CA SER A 172 12.75 -10.95 -13.18
C SER A 172 11.95 -9.69 -12.79
N LYS A 173 11.35 -9.71 -11.59
CA LYS A 173 10.61 -8.57 -11.06
C LYS A 173 11.61 -7.46 -10.74
N CYS A 174 11.20 -6.23 -11.00
CA CYS A 174 12.03 -5.07 -10.75
C CYS A 174 11.86 -4.65 -9.30
N THR A 175 12.81 -5.04 -8.47
CA THR A 175 12.84 -4.70 -7.03
C THR A 175 13.97 -3.73 -6.74
N PHE A 176 13.84 -2.96 -5.66
CA PHE A 176 14.89 -2.03 -5.27
C PHE A 176 16.24 -2.73 -4.98
N PRO A 177 16.31 -3.78 -4.13
CA PRO A 177 17.55 -4.52 -3.92
C PRO A 177 18.06 -5.23 -5.18
N GLY A 178 17.17 -5.64 -6.09
CA GLY A 178 17.56 -6.25 -7.36
C GLY A 178 18.27 -5.28 -8.32
N ILE A 179 17.92 -3.99 -8.29
CA ILE A 179 18.52 -2.97 -9.16
C ILE A 179 19.73 -2.29 -8.50
N PHE A 180 19.65 -1.96 -7.21
CA PHE A 180 20.64 -1.13 -6.52
C PHE A 180 21.54 -1.88 -5.54
N GLY A 181 21.23 -3.14 -5.26
CA GLY A 181 21.88 -3.92 -4.21
C GLY A 181 21.21 -3.74 -2.84
N VAL A 182 21.48 -4.70 -1.97
CA VAL A 182 20.85 -4.82 -0.65
C VAL A 182 21.27 -3.67 0.27
N GLU A 183 22.55 -3.34 0.32
CA GLU A 183 23.06 -2.26 1.18
C GLU A 183 22.46 -0.89 0.79
N ALA A 184 22.27 -0.65 -0.51
CA ALA A 184 21.64 0.57 -0.99
C ALA A 184 20.13 0.61 -0.67
N ALA A 185 19.46 -0.54 -0.68
CA ALA A 185 18.06 -0.65 -0.29
C ALA A 185 17.87 -0.38 1.22
N GLU A 186 18.75 -0.92 2.07
CA GLU A 186 18.73 -0.67 3.52
C GLU A 186 18.96 0.81 3.83
N GLN A 187 19.99 1.43 3.22
CA GLN A 187 20.24 2.86 3.40
C GLN A 187 19.04 3.69 2.93
N ARG A 188 18.43 3.32 1.79
CA ARG A 188 17.26 4.04 1.29
C ARG A 188 16.07 3.93 2.24
N LEU A 189 15.87 2.78 2.88
CA LEU A 189 14.82 2.57 3.88
C LEU A 189 15.07 3.43 5.13
N GLU A 190 16.32 3.54 5.58
CA GLU A 190 16.70 4.43 6.68
C GLU A 190 16.43 5.91 6.33
N ASP A 191 16.87 6.36 5.15
CA ASP A 191 16.66 7.74 4.68
C ASP A 191 15.16 8.10 4.61
N LEU A 192 14.33 7.18 4.11
CA LEU A 192 12.88 7.35 4.06
C LEU A 192 12.28 7.40 5.48
N THR A 193 12.80 6.59 6.40
CA THR A 193 12.34 6.59 7.79
C THR A 193 12.65 7.93 8.45
N VAL A 194 13.88 8.43 8.34
CA VAL A 194 14.28 9.75 8.86
C VAL A 194 13.38 10.84 8.29
N LYS A 195 13.18 10.85 6.97
CA LYS A 195 12.32 11.82 6.31
C LYS A 195 10.87 11.76 6.80
N ALA A 196 10.32 10.57 7.05
CA ALA A 196 8.96 10.42 7.56
C ALA A 196 8.83 11.02 8.98
N VAL A 197 9.85 10.85 9.82
CA VAL A 197 9.90 11.44 11.17
C VAL A 197 9.97 12.97 11.09
N GLU A 198 10.85 13.51 10.23
CA GLU A 198 11.00 14.96 10.03
C GLU A 198 9.69 15.63 9.54
N ILE A 199 8.92 14.96 8.68
CA ILE A 199 7.62 15.48 8.20
C ILE A 199 6.62 15.61 9.36
N MET A 200 6.71 14.73 10.37
CA MET A 200 5.76 14.65 11.47
C MET A 200 6.18 15.44 12.72
N GLU A 201 7.46 15.80 12.83
CA GLU A 201 8.01 16.59 13.93
C GLU A 201 7.23 17.89 14.24
N PRO A 202 6.78 18.69 13.25
CA PRO A 202 6.02 19.93 13.53
C PRO A 202 4.68 19.70 14.24
N PHE A 203 4.14 18.48 14.21
CA PHE A 203 2.86 18.12 14.83
C PHE A 203 3.00 17.61 16.26
N GLN A 204 4.21 17.54 16.81
CA GLN A 204 4.49 17.21 18.22
C GLN A 204 3.76 15.93 18.67
N GLU A 205 2.97 16.00 19.75
CA GLU A 205 2.21 14.85 20.29
C GLU A 205 1.27 14.21 19.26
N GLU A 206 0.68 15.00 18.35
CA GLU A 206 -0.17 14.45 17.27
C GLU A 206 0.67 13.67 16.23
N GLY A 207 1.95 14.01 16.09
CA GLY A 207 2.89 13.36 15.16
C GLY A 207 3.49 12.05 15.71
N GLU A 208 3.46 11.83 17.03
CA GLU A 208 4.18 10.72 17.67
C GLU A 208 3.72 9.35 17.15
N PHE A 209 2.41 9.17 16.96
CA PHE A 209 1.85 7.94 16.39
C PHE A 209 2.44 7.61 15.01
N PHE A 210 2.63 8.63 14.16
CA PHE A 210 3.18 8.47 12.82
C PHE A 210 4.69 8.21 12.85
N THR A 211 5.43 8.86 13.76
CA THR A 211 6.85 8.60 14.03
C THR A 211 7.09 7.16 14.48
N GLN A 212 6.22 6.64 15.35
CA GLN A 212 6.28 5.24 15.80
C GLN A 212 6.04 4.26 14.64
N ILE A 213 5.03 4.51 13.79
CA ILE A 213 4.79 3.68 12.59
C ILE A 213 6.01 3.67 11.67
N ALA A 214 6.61 4.84 11.40
CA ALA A 214 7.80 4.95 10.55
C ALA A 214 8.95 4.09 11.09
N THR A 215 9.20 4.18 12.39
CA THR A 215 10.29 3.45 13.06
C THR A 215 10.02 1.95 13.15
N GLN A 216 8.75 1.54 13.31
CA GLN A 216 8.37 0.13 13.29
C GLN A 216 8.54 -0.47 11.90
N LEU A 217 8.23 0.29 10.86
CA LEU A 217 8.37 -0.16 9.48
C LEU A 217 9.81 -0.51 9.11
N SER A 218 10.79 0.29 9.53
CA SER A 218 12.20 0.01 9.25
C SER A 218 12.77 -1.19 10.01
N LYS A 219 12.06 -1.68 11.03
CA LYS A 219 12.44 -2.82 11.88
C LYS A 219 11.51 -4.03 11.69
N ARG A 220 10.63 -3.97 10.70
CA ARG A 220 9.64 -5.00 10.39
C ARG A 220 10.33 -6.32 10.05
N ASP A 221 9.81 -7.42 10.59
CA ASP A 221 10.29 -8.79 10.37
C ASP A 221 9.30 -9.68 9.57
N LYS A 222 8.11 -9.16 9.24
CA LYS A 222 7.04 -9.85 8.51
C LYS A 222 6.05 -8.86 7.89
#